data_AF-A0AAD8W745-F1
#
_entry.id   AF-A0AAD8W745-F1
#
_cell.length_a   1.000
_cell.length_b   1.000
_cell.length_c   1.000
_cell.angle_alpha   90.00
_cell.angle_beta   90.00
_cell.angle_gamma   90.00
#
_symmetry.space_group_name_H-M   'P 1'
#
loop_
_entity.id
_entity.type
_entity.pdbx_description
1 polymer ?
#
loop_
_entity_poly.entity_id
_entity_poly.type
_entity_poly.pdbx_seq_one_letter_code
_entity_poly.pdbx_strand_id
1 'polypeptide(L)'
;MHLREHSCGYCRWIVDAIYDARGKMYLNIGWEKFARHHSLQAGFILVFSYFGNRDMSIKVFDESRCRRDYHVDRDSTTTAPTRRTTECCFFAANTCTEVSACSPHR
;
A
#
# COMPACT_ATOMS: atom_id res chain seq x y z
N MET A 1 0.13 15.14 4.82
CA MET A 1 -0.58 13.97 5.37
C MET A 1 0.43 12.89 5.72
N HIS A 2 0.08 11.99 6.65
CA HIS A 2 0.92 10.84 6.96
C HIS A 2 0.30 9.57 6.38
N LEU A 3 1.04 8.86 5.54
CA LEU A 3 0.67 7.52 5.11
C LEU A 3 1.36 6.50 6.01
N ARG A 4 0.56 5.56 6.53
CA ARG A 4 1.01 4.45 7.37
C ARG A 4 0.75 3.13 6.66
N GLU A 5 1.69 2.21 6.79
CA GLU A 5 1.48 0.83 6.39
C GLU A 5 1.05 0.01 7.60
N HIS A 6 0.12 -0.92 7.42
CA HIS A 6 -0.37 -1.75 8.54
C HIS A 6 0.67 -2.74 9.06
N SER A 7 1.58 -3.21 8.20
CA SER A 7 2.55 -4.26 8.54
C SER A 7 3.90 -3.73 9.04
N CYS A 8 4.20 -2.45 8.81
CA CYS A 8 5.42 -1.81 9.28
C CYS A 8 5.07 -0.83 10.41
N GLY A 9 5.32 -1.22 11.66
CA GLY A 9 5.01 -0.41 12.85
C GLY A 9 5.69 0.97 12.92
N TYR A 10 6.64 1.26 12.02
CA TYR A 10 7.41 2.52 12.00
C TYR A 10 7.51 3.20 10.62
N CYS A 11 6.93 2.65 9.55
CA CYS A 11 7.02 3.24 8.21
C CYS A 11 5.97 4.33 8.07
N ARG A 12 6.34 5.54 8.50
CA ARG A 12 5.52 6.74 8.33
C ARG A 12 6.06 7.54 7.15
N TRP A 13 5.21 7.77 6.16
CA TRP A 13 5.53 8.56 4.99
C TRP A 13 4.84 9.91 5.07
N ILE A 14 5.62 10.99 5.05
CA ILE A 14 5.11 12.35 4.93
C ILE A 14 4.92 12.62 3.45
N VAL A 15 3.66 12.82 3.05
CA VAL A 15 3.29 13.15 1.67
C VAL A 15 2.38 14.37 1.69
N ASP A 16 2.61 15.32 0.80
CA ASP A 16 1.72 16.47 0.66
C ASP A 16 0.51 16.13 -0.18
N ALA A 17 -0.65 16.63 0.25
CA ALA A 17 -1.89 16.59 -0.50
C ALA A 17 -2.25 18.01 -0.90
N ILE A 18 -2.30 18.28 -2.19
CA ILE A 18 -2.76 19.55 -2.75
C ILE A 18 -4.14 19.35 -3.38
N TYR A 19 -4.96 20.39 -3.38
CA TYR A 19 -6.29 20.37 -3.98
C TYR A 19 -6.33 21.40 -5.10
N ASP A 20 -6.94 21.03 -6.23
CA ASP A 20 -7.22 22.00 -7.28
C ASP A 20 -8.47 22.84 -6.95
N ALA A 21 -8.76 23.83 -7.81
CA ALA A 21 -9.94 24.69 -7.66
C ALA A 21 -11.29 23.92 -7.77
N ARG A 22 -11.27 22.66 -8.23
CA ARG A 22 -12.43 21.78 -8.35
C ARG A 22 -12.54 20.80 -7.16
N GLY A 23 -11.64 20.90 -6.19
CA GLY A 23 -11.58 20.03 -5.01
C GLY A 23 -10.97 18.66 -5.27
N LYS A 24 -10.32 18.43 -6.43
CA LYS A 24 -9.62 17.17 -6.69
C LYS A 24 -8.29 17.15 -5.96
N MET A 25 -8.04 16.07 -5.23
CA MET A 25 -6.82 15.86 -4.46
C MET A 25 -5.71 15.26 -5.33
N TYR A 26 -4.49 15.77 -5.17
CA TYR A 26 -3.27 15.25 -5.78
C TYR A 26 -2.20 15.02 -4.72
N LEU A 27 -1.44 13.94 -4.87
CA LEU A 27 -0.31 13.61 -4.01
C LEU A 27 0.95 14.24 -4.60
N ASN A 28 1.59 15.11 -3.83
CA ASN A 28 2.71 15.94 -4.29
C ASN A 28 4.03 15.51 -3.60
N ILE A 29 4.74 16.45 -2.96
CA ILE A 29 6.05 16.21 -2.33
C ILE A 29 5.98 14.99 -1.42
N GLY A 30 6.99 14.12 -1.52
CA GLY A 30 7.07 12.85 -0.78
C GLY A 30 6.42 11.66 -1.50
N TRP A 31 5.49 11.89 -2.44
CA TRP A 31 4.86 10.81 -3.20
C TRP A 31 5.86 10.04 -4.06
N GLU A 32 6.77 10.72 -4.75
CA GLU A 32 7.77 10.05 -5.60
C GLU A 32 8.66 9.12 -4.78
N LYS A 33 9.10 9.57 -3.60
CA LYS A 33 9.93 8.76 -2.69
C LYS A 33 9.16 7.52 -2.22
N PHE A 34 7.90 7.70 -1.85
CA PHE A 34 7.00 6.59 -1.52
C PHE A 34 6.86 5.62 -2.71
N ALA A 35 6.58 6.13 -3.91
CA ALA A 35 6.37 5.32 -5.10
C ALA A 35 7.60 4.51 -5.49
N ARG A 36 8.80 5.11 -5.41
CA ARG A 36 10.07 4.43 -5.66
C ARG A 36 10.38 3.37 -4.62
N HIS A 37 10.18 3.65 -3.33
CA HIS A 37 10.44 2.68 -2.26
C HIS A 37 9.59 1.42 -2.42
N HIS A 38 8.32 1.59 -2.80
CA HIS A 38 7.39 0.50 -3.03
C HIS A 38 7.41 0.01 -4.48
N SER A 39 8.35 0.44 -5.33
CA SER A 39 8.40 0.08 -6.76
C SER A 39 7.02 0.07 -7.42
N LEU A 40 6.23 1.14 -7.21
CA LEU A 40 4.88 1.24 -7.76
C LEU A 40 4.95 1.29 -9.28
N GLN A 41 4.05 0.57 -9.94
CA GLN A 41 3.92 0.54 -11.39
C GLN A 41 2.48 0.86 -11.79
N ALA A 42 2.29 1.22 -13.06
CA ALA A 42 0.95 1.34 -13.63
C ALA A 42 0.19 0.00 -13.48
N GLY A 43 -1.10 0.06 -13.21
CA GLY A 43 -1.93 -1.13 -12.96
C GLY A 43 -2.02 -1.55 -11.49
N PHE A 44 -1.17 -0.99 -10.62
CA PHE A 44 -1.21 -1.28 -9.19
C PHE A 44 -2.38 -0.55 -8.54
N ILE A 45 -2.99 -1.22 -7.56
CA ILE A 45 -4.15 -0.70 -6.85
C ILE A 45 -3.70 -0.22 -5.47
N LEU A 46 -4.05 1.03 -5.15
CA LEU A 46 -3.70 1.70 -3.90
C LEU A 46 -5.00 1.99 -3.15
N VAL A 47 -5.15 1.38 -1.97
CA VAL A 47 -6.32 1.61 -1.11
C VAL A 47 -5.92 2.50 0.05
N PHE A 48 -6.51 3.70 0.10
CA PHE A 48 -6.31 4.66 1.19
C PHE A 48 -7.47 4.57 2.18
N SER A 49 -7.16 4.51 3.48
CA SER A 49 -8.16 4.57 4.55
C SER A 49 -7.86 5.76 5.45
N TYR A 50 -8.84 6.63 5.65
CA TYR A 50 -8.69 7.85 6.45
C TYR A 50 -9.03 7.59 7.91
N PHE A 51 -8.15 8.00 8.84
CA PHE A 51 -8.34 7.82 10.28
C PHE A 51 -8.55 9.13 11.04
N GLY A 52 -8.66 10.27 10.36
CA GLY A 52 -8.68 11.59 11.00
C GLY A 52 -7.30 12.26 11.03
N ASN A 53 -7.25 13.55 11.41
CA ASN A 53 -6.01 14.30 11.70
C ASN A 53 -4.89 14.20 10.66
N ARG A 54 -5.25 14.10 9.37
CA ARG A 54 -4.31 13.94 8.24
C ARG A 54 -3.54 12.61 8.24
N ASP A 55 -3.95 11.63 9.03
CA ASP A 55 -3.42 10.28 9.04
C ASP A 55 -4.25 9.36 8.17
N MET A 56 -3.58 8.63 7.28
CA MET A 56 -4.18 7.62 6.42
C MET A 56 -3.35 6.35 6.48
N SER A 57 -3.98 5.19 6.32
CA SER A 57 -3.23 3.98 5.94
C SER A 57 -3.28 3.79 4.44
N ILE A 58 -2.24 3.17 3.91
CA ILE A 58 -2.21 2.72 2.53
C ILE A 58 -1.99 1.21 2.47
N LYS A 59 -2.74 0.53 1.60
CA LYS A 59 -2.50 -0.84 1.18
C LYS A 59 -2.16 -0.85 -0.30
N VAL A 60 -1.10 -1.56 -0.68
CA VAL A 60 -0.64 -1.68 -2.07
C VAL A 60 -0.93 -3.09 -2.56
N PHE A 61 -1.65 -3.20 -3.68
CA PHE A 61 -1.91 -4.46 -4.37
C PHE A 61 -1.23 -4.38 -5.75
N ASP A 62 -0.45 -5.40 -6.08
CA ASP A 62 0.18 -5.49 -7.39
C ASP A 62 -0.79 -6.06 -8.45
N GLU A 63 -0.29 -6.31 -9.66
CA GLU A 63 -1.08 -6.88 -10.76
C GLU A 63 -1.69 -8.24 -10.43
N SER A 64 -1.09 -9.02 -9.51
CA SER A 64 -1.68 -10.26 -9.01
C SER A 64 -2.92 -10.03 -8.14
N ARG A 65 -3.24 -8.76 -7.86
CA ARG A 65 -4.29 -8.29 -6.95
C ARG A 65 -4.05 -8.73 -5.51
N CYS A 66 -2.87 -9.20 -5.21
CA CYS A 66 -2.48 -9.59 -3.87
C CYS A 66 -1.67 -8.49 -3.21
N ARG A 67 -1.93 -8.31 -1.92
CA ARG A 67 -1.31 -7.24 -1.12
C ARG A 67 0.17 -7.51 -1.03
N ARG A 68 0.97 -6.49 -1.35
CA ARG A 68 2.40 -6.53 -1.06
C ARG A 68 2.61 -6.23 0.41
N ASP A 69 3.30 -7.14 1.08
CA ASP A 69 3.77 -6.93 2.43
C ASP A 69 5.24 -6.51 2.38
N TYR A 70 5.53 -5.35 2.97
CA TYR A 70 6.88 -4.78 3.05
C TYR A 70 7.41 -5.06 4.45
N HIS A 71 7.65 -6.34 4.73
CA HIS A 71 8.38 -6.72 5.93
C HIS A 71 9.83 -6.27 5.78
N VAL A 72 10.27 -5.37 6.65
CA VAL A 72 11.70 -5.16 6.90
C VAL A 72 12.10 -6.24 7.89
N ASP A 73 12.58 -7.37 7.39
CA ASP A 73 13.20 -8.39 8.24
C ASP A 73 14.42 -7.75 8.91
N ARG A 74 14.33 -7.56 10.23
CA ARG A 74 15.41 -7.02 11.05
C ARG A 74 16.31 -8.12 11.60
N ASP A 75 16.40 -9.26 10.92
CA ASP A 75 17.35 -10.30 11.28
C ASP A 75 18.03 -10.90 10.04
N SER A 76 19.31 -10.58 9.94
CA SER A 76 20.23 -11.05 8.92
C SER A 76 20.61 -12.50 9.21
N THR A 77 19.87 -13.49 8.69
CA THR A 77 20.46 -14.77 8.28
C THR A 77 19.60 -15.43 7.21
N THR A 78 20.17 -15.53 6.01
CA THR A 78 19.81 -16.42 4.89
C THR A 78 18.56 -17.28 5.08
N THR A 79 17.40 -16.81 4.64
CA THR A 79 16.33 -17.66 4.08
C THR A 79 15.52 -16.77 3.12
N ALA A 80 15.16 -17.32 1.96
CA ALA A 80 14.46 -16.60 0.90
C ALA A 80 13.26 -15.78 1.44
N PRO A 81 12.95 -14.61 0.87
CA PRO A 81 11.85 -13.78 1.34
C PRO A 81 10.56 -14.57 1.25
N THR A 82 10.07 -15.07 2.38
CA THR A 82 8.78 -15.74 2.46
C THR A 82 7.73 -14.66 2.27
N ARG A 83 7.26 -14.48 1.02
CA ARG A 83 6.10 -13.62 0.71
C ARG A 83 4.92 -14.11 1.54
N ARG A 84 4.69 -13.50 2.71
CA ARG A 84 3.45 -13.66 3.46
C ARG A 84 2.40 -12.77 2.80
N THR A 85 1.94 -13.18 1.63
CA THR A 85 0.78 -12.56 0.99
C THR A 85 -0.43 -12.88 1.86
N THR A 86 -0.82 -11.98 2.75
CA THR A 86 -1.88 -12.24 3.75
C THR A 86 -3.28 -11.86 3.26
N GLU A 87 -3.39 -11.03 2.21
CA GLU A 87 -4.67 -10.54 1.70
C GLU A 87 -4.63 -10.38 0.16
N CYS A 88 -5.54 -10.97 -0.62
CA CYS A 88 -5.79 -10.57 -2.01
C CYS A 88 -7.14 -9.85 -2.12
N CYS A 89 -7.22 -8.84 -2.98
CA CYS A 89 -8.51 -8.26 -3.36
C CYS A 89 -9.17 -9.16 -4.43
N PHE A 90 -10.32 -9.74 -4.10
CA PHE A 90 -11.24 -10.29 -5.10
C PHE A 90 -12.10 -9.15 -5.66
N PHE A 91 -12.10 -8.97 -6.98
CA PHE A 91 -12.91 -7.95 -7.63
C PHE A 91 -13.98 -8.59 -8.51
N ALA A 92 -15.25 -8.31 -8.22
CA ALA A 92 -16.19 -8.00 -9.29
C ALA A 92 -16.02 -6.50 -9.61
N ALA A 93 -15.73 -6.17 -10.88
CA ALA A 93 -15.86 -4.81 -11.44
C ALA A 93 -15.05 -3.66 -10.78
N ASN A 94 -13.73 -3.81 -10.62
CA ASN A 94 -12.79 -2.68 -10.41
C ASN A 94 -12.95 -1.82 -9.13
N THR A 95 -13.75 -2.22 -8.14
CA THR A 95 -13.71 -1.70 -6.75
C THR A 95 -13.39 -2.80 -5.70
N CYS A 96 -12.35 -2.64 -4.85
CA CYS A 96 -12.00 -3.63 -3.81
C CYS A 96 -13.10 -3.53 -2.75
N THR A 97 -14.07 -4.44 -2.77
CA THR A 97 -15.16 -4.45 -1.78
C THR A 97 -14.89 -5.41 -0.63
N GLU A 98 -14.09 -6.47 -0.85
CA GLU A 98 -13.71 -7.44 0.17
C GLU A 98 -12.23 -7.88 0.05
N VAL A 99 -11.56 -8.03 1.19
CA VAL A 99 -10.19 -8.57 1.30
C VAL A 99 -10.29 -9.97 1.89
N SER A 100 -9.77 -10.99 1.20
CA SER A 100 -9.74 -12.37 1.70
C SER A 100 -8.31 -12.88 1.83
N ALA A 101 -8.10 -13.87 2.71
CA ALA A 101 -6.79 -14.53 2.85
C ALA A 101 -6.36 -15.15 1.51
N CYS A 102 -5.08 -14.98 1.15
CA CYS A 102 -4.53 -15.66 -0.01
C CYS A 102 -4.48 -17.17 0.30
N SER A 103 -5.07 -18.02 -0.54
CA SER A 103 -4.70 -19.43 -0.51
C SER A 103 -3.25 -19.57 -0.97
N PRO A 104 -2.44 -20.43 -0.32
CA PRO A 104 -1.11 -20.75 -0.85
C PRO A 104 -1.29 -21.37 -2.23
N HIS A 105 -0.91 -20.64 -3.27
CA HIS A 105 -0.91 -21.16 -4.63
C HIS A 105 0.05 -22.37 -4.69
N ARG A 106 -0.50 -23.50 -5.14
CA ARG A 106 0.23 -24.73 -5.44
C ARG A 106 1.12 -24.56 -6.66
#